data_AF-A0A954FFX3-F1
#
_entry.id   AF-A0A954FFX3-F1
#
_cell.length_a   1.000
_cell.length_b   1.000
_cell.length_c   1.000
_cell.angle_alpha   90.00
_cell.angle_beta   90.00
_cell.angle_gamma   90.00
#
_symmetry.space_group_name_H-M   'P 1'
#
loop_
_entity.id
_entity.type
_entity.pdbx_description
1 polymer ?
#
loop_
_entity_poly.entity_id
_entity_poly.type
_entity_poly.pdbx_seq_one_letter_code
_entity_poly.pdbx_strand_id
1 'polypeptide(L)'
;SEKQKVLKPRMIRIVLIVVFVLVIYSARQNRPTPPERVSKETVEEQEHRITSDFEKKSGFKASSVVKSGAGQEKQPVPSKSTDSILLKDNDLAVGSKNKSTEPEVSGINSKQAPAKSSRPPPAGKSKGSQPQPELGQLRDLGGKVWESAAGLKYGPGSQEKHRLLHVMKHAEDEPDRPGKHGVFAGDGVRKNVLALIDEAYIKALAGGKNVVKKKEGTRVVYTVNMGRPVGYVGGRVGNQQGKPPAYKVRLVLEGTEVITAFPL
;
A
#
# COMPACT_ATOMS: atom_id res chain seq x y z
N SER A 1 -59.98 -1.97 23.34
CA SER A 1 -60.10 -0.51 23.51
C SER A 1 -58.71 0.09 23.42
N GLU A 2 -58.38 0.63 22.26
CA GLU A 2 -57.03 1.05 21.85
C GLU A 2 -56.84 2.52 22.21
N LYS A 3 -55.92 2.83 23.14
CA LYS A 3 -55.67 4.19 23.61
C LYS A 3 -54.75 4.92 22.63
N GLN A 4 -55.33 5.74 21.73
CA GLN A 4 -54.56 6.70 20.94
C GLN A 4 -53.86 7.70 21.87
N LYS A 5 -52.53 7.70 21.87
CA LYS A 5 -51.72 8.70 22.58
C LYS A 5 -51.73 9.99 21.76
N VAL A 6 -52.55 10.94 22.17
CA VAL A 6 -52.58 12.30 21.62
C VAL A 6 -51.24 12.99 21.93
N LEU A 7 -50.41 13.17 20.91
CA LEU A 7 -49.14 13.89 21.01
C LEU A 7 -49.39 15.38 21.27
N LYS A 8 -48.73 15.93 22.30
CA LYS A 8 -48.83 17.34 22.66
C LYS A 8 -48.41 18.22 21.47
N PRO A 9 -49.11 19.33 21.19
CA PRO A 9 -48.91 20.15 19.98
C PRO A 9 -47.48 20.70 19.81
N ARG A 10 -46.72 20.83 20.90
CA ARG A 10 -45.29 21.22 20.85
C ARG A 10 -44.38 20.11 20.29
N MET A 11 -44.69 18.83 20.54
CA MET A 11 -43.92 17.72 19.96
C MET A 11 -44.19 17.56 18.47
N ILE A 12 -45.41 17.83 18.00
CA ILE A 12 -45.75 17.78 16.57
C ILE A 12 -44.90 18.78 15.77
N ARG A 13 -44.70 20.00 16.30
CA ARG A 13 -43.87 21.02 15.64
C ARG A 13 -42.39 20.61 15.54
N ILE A 14 -41.84 19.98 16.58
CA ILE A 14 -40.44 19.51 16.55
C ILE A 14 -40.27 18.38 15.54
N VAL A 15 -41.19 17.42 15.50
CA VAL A 15 -41.15 16.32 14.53
C VAL A 15 -41.25 16.85 13.10
N LEU A 16 -42.13 17.83 12.83
CA LEU A 16 -42.24 18.45 11.52
C LEU A 16 -40.96 19.18 11.10
N ILE A 17 -40.30 19.90 12.01
CA ILE A 17 -39.02 20.59 11.71
C ILE A 17 -37.94 19.55 11.38
N VAL A 18 -37.82 18.48 12.15
CA VAL A 18 -36.81 17.43 11.91
C VAL A 18 -37.05 16.75 10.56
N VAL A 19 -38.30 16.42 10.22
CA VAL A 19 -38.65 15.84 8.92
C VAL A 19 -38.35 16.81 7.79
N PHE A 20 -38.67 18.09 7.94
CA PHE A 20 -38.41 19.10 6.91
C PHE A 20 -36.92 19.32 6.65
N VAL A 21 -36.09 19.34 7.71
CA VAL A 21 -34.63 19.40 7.59
C VAL A 21 -34.08 18.16 6.89
N LEU A 22 -34.60 16.97 7.20
CA LEU A 22 -34.21 15.72 6.55
C LEU A 22 -34.56 15.72 5.05
N VAL A 23 -35.75 16.20 4.68
CA VAL A 23 -36.18 16.30 3.27
C VAL A 23 -35.30 17.28 2.49
N ILE A 24 -34.99 18.46 3.07
CA ILE A 24 -34.08 19.43 2.43
C ILE A 24 -32.68 18.83 2.28
N TYR A 25 -32.19 18.11 3.30
CA TYR A 25 -30.88 17.47 3.26
C TYR A 25 -30.80 16.40 2.16
N SER A 26 -31.82 15.53 2.03
CA SER A 26 -31.90 14.53 0.96
C SER A 26 -32.02 15.16 -0.44
N ALA A 27 -32.77 16.25 -0.59
CA ALA A 27 -32.93 16.95 -1.87
C ALA A 27 -31.63 17.63 -2.36
N ARG A 28 -30.69 17.96 -1.45
CA ARG A 28 -29.36 18.47 -1.83
C ARG A 28 -28.41 17.39 -2.32
N GLN A 29 -28.49 16.17 -1.78
CA GLN A 29 -27.60 15.07 -2.19
C GLN A 29 -27.94 14.51 -3.58
N ASN A 30 -29.19 14.66 -4.03
CA ASN A 30 -29.67 14.12 -5.31
C ASN A 30 -29.70 15.14 -6.46
N ARG A 31 -29.01 16.28 -6.37
CA ARG A 31 -28.90 17.18 -7.53
C ARG A 31 -27.84 16.63 -8.49
N PRO A 32 -28.22 16.19 -9.71
CA PRO A 32 -27.23 15.87 -10.74
C PRO A 32 -26.44 17.14 -11.07
N THR A 33 -25.11 17.03 -11.10
CA THR A 33 -24.23 18.08 -11.63
C THR A 33 -24.66 18.41 -13.06
N PRO A 34 -24.82 19.70 -13.43
CA PRO A 34 -25.09 20.07 -14.81
C PRO A 34 -23.97 19.55 -15.70
N PRO A 35 -24.27 19.04 -16.92
CA PRO A 35 -23.22 18.73 -17.87
C PRO A 35 -22.47 20.02 -18.22
N GLU A 36 -21.16 19.98 -18.04
CA GLU A 36 -20.23 21.01 -18.48
C GLU A 36 -20.41 21.24 -19.98
N ARG A 37 -20.99 22.40 -20.33
CA ARG A 37 -21.23 22.81 -21.70
C ARG A 37 -19.87 23.23 -22.27
N VAL A 38 -19.20 22.30 -22.95
CA VAL A 38 -18.00 22.59 -23.74
C VAL A 38 -18.41 23.53 -24.88
N SER A 39 -18.25 24.83 -24.66
CA SER A 39 -18.30 25.84 -25.72
C SER A 39 -17.01 25.72 -26.54
N LYS A 40 -17.16 25.24 -27.77
CA LYS A 40 -16.19 25.46 -28.85
C LYS A 40 -16.32 26.93 -29.25
N GLU A 41 -15.41 27.77 -28.81
CA GLU A 41 -15.26 29.11 -29.37
C GLU A 41 -13.77 29.40 -29.55
N THR A 42 -13.39 29.29 -30.83
CA THR A 42 -12.45 30.15 -31.56
C THR A 42 -11.03 30.32 -31.00
N VAL A 43 -10.16 29.48 -31.55
CA VAL A 43 -8.75 29.76 -31.84
C VAL A 43 -8.69 31.07 -32.66
N GLU A 44 -8.33 32.20 -32.04
CA GLU A 44 -7.65 33.34 -32.69
C GLU A 44 -7.36 34.57 -31.77
N GLU A 45 -7.59 34.52 -30.46
CA GLU A 45 -7.35 35.69 -29.59
C GLU A 45 -6.42 35.43 -28.38
N GLN A 46 -5.37 34.63 -28.59
CA GLN A 46 -4.35 34.34 -27.57
C GLN A 46 -2.90 34.44 -28.08
N GLU A 47 -2.63 35.34 -29.02
CA GLU A 47 -1.25 35.72 -29.43
C GLU A 47 -0.86 37.18 -29.11
N HIS A 48 -1.72 37.96 -28.44
CA HIS A 48 -1.43 39.38 -28.15
C HIS A 48 -1.37 39.77 -26.66
N ARG A 49 -1.14 38.80 -25.75
CA ARG A 49 -0.96 39.06 -24.31
C ARG A 49 0.22 38.33 -23.67
N ILE A 50 1.31 38.11 -24.42
CA ILE A 50 2.57 37.61 -23.88
C ILE A 50 3.73 38.47 -24.38
N THR A 51 3.65 39.80 -24.22
CA THR A 51 4.79 40.74 -24.37
C THR A 51 4.40 42.13 -23.83
N SER A 52 4.00 42.26 -22.56
CA SER A 52 3.88 43.62 -21.98
C SER A 52 3.97 43.75 -20.45
N ASP A 53 4.27 42.70 -19.69
CA ASP A 53 4.28 42.78 -18.21
C ASP A 53 5.58 42.26 -17.55
N PHE A 54 6.73 42.35 -18.24
CA PHE A 54 8.04 41.99 -17.65
C PHE A 54 9.08 43.13 -17.62
N GLU A 55 8.72 44.37 -17.98
CA GLU A 55 9.61 45.54 -17.87
C GLU A 55 9.03 46.64 -16.97
N LYS A 56 8.76 46.34 -15.70
CA LYS A 56 8.57 47.42 -14.70
C LYS A 56 8.81 47.04 -13.25
N LYS A 57 9.85 46.27 -12.91
CA LYS A 57 10.34 46.21 -11.51
C LYS A 57 11.72 45.55 -11.32
N SER A 58 12.78 46.17 -11.83
CA SER A 58 14.13 45.95 -11.27
C SER A 58 15.07 47.10 -11.61
N GLY A 59 14.82 48.26 -11.00
CA GLY A 59 15.82 49.32 -10.92
C GLY A 59 16.77 49.03 -9.76
N PHE A 60 17.85 48.28 -10.00
CA PHE A 60 19.03 48.32 -9.14
C PHE A 60 20.29 48.31 -10.00
N LYS A 61 21.05 49.40 -9.86
CA LYS A 61 22.26 49.73 -10.58
C LYS A 61 23.41 48.81 -10.18
N ALA A 62 24.19 48.39 -11.17
CA ALA A 62 25.52 47.84 -10.98
C ALA A 62 26.47 48.92 -10.46
N SER A 63 27.32 48.56 -9.50
CA SER A 63 28.61 49.22 -9.28
C SER A 63 29.62 48.19 -8.79
N SER A 64 30.64 48.05 -9.62
CA SER A 64 31.91 47.37 -9.42
C SER A 64 32.76 48.07 -8.35
N VAL A 65 33.37 47.32 -7.42
CA VAL A 65 34.71 47.63 -6.86
C VAL A 65 35.37 46.32 -6.41
N VAL A 66 36.62 46.15 -6.85
CA VAL A 66 37.62 45.12 -6.51
C VAL A 66 38.33 45.50 -5.20
N LYS A 67 38.57 44.57 -4.25
CA LYS A 67 39.84 44.51 -3.49
C LYS A 67 40.08 43.19 -2.73
N SER A 68 41.36 42.84 -2.69
CA SER A 68 42.07 41.62 -2.26
C SER A 68 42.46 41.60 -0.77
N GLY A 69 42.80 40.40 -0.25
CA GLY A 69 43.60 40.15 0.98
C GLY A 69 43.04 38.95 1.78
N ALA A 70 43.62 37.74 1.81
CA ALA A 70 44.91 37.26 2.33
C ALA A 70 45.04 37.29 3.87
N GLY A 71 45.14 36.10 4.50
CA GLY A 71 45.83 35.92 5.80
C GLY A 71 45.21 34.98 6.86
N GLN A 72 45.72 33.74 6.92
CA GLN A 72 46.12 32.93 8.10
C GLN A 72 45.10 32.55 9.20
N GLU A 73 44.86 31.25 9.51
CA GLU A 73 45.71 30.21 10.15
C GLU A 73 45.29 30.00 11.62
N LYS A 74 44.83 28.80 11.99
CA LYS A 74 45.30 27.96 13.13
C LYS A 74 44.28 26.88 13.54
N GLN A 75 44.73 25.63 13.38
CA GLN A 75 44.41 24.46 14.23
C GLN A 75 45.40 24.46 15.43
N PRO A 76 45.11 23.81 16.59
CA PRO A 76 45.14 22.34 16.71
C PRO A 76 44.15 21.67 17.73
N VAL A 77 44.07 20.33 17.60
CA VAL A 77 43.39 19.27 18.39
C VAL A 77 44.11 18.98 19.75
N PRO A 78 43.89 17.89 20.57
CA PRO A 78 42.90 16.77 20.65
C PRO A 78 42.44 16.31 22.09
N SER A 79 41.47 15.37 22.20
CA SER A 79 41.42 14.24 23.19
C SER A 79 40.26 13.27 22.86
N LYS A 80 40.46 11.99 22.48
CA LYS A 80 40.67 10.74 23.27
C LYS A 80 39.62 10.55 24.39
N SER A 81 38.84 9.46 24.45
CA SER A 81 39.18 8.01 24.59
C SER A 81 37.97 7.12 24.21
N THR A 82 38.08 6.08 23.35
CA THR A 82 38.31 4.62 23.63
C THR A 82 37.25 4.02 24.58
N ASP A 83 36.43 3.01 24.21
CA ASP A 83 36.71 1.57 24.04
C ASP A 83 35.34 0.89 23.80
N SER A 84 35.10 -0.32 23.27
CA SER A 84 35.87 -1.42 22.69
C SER A 84 34.85 -2.39 22.05
N ILE A 85 35.23 -3.03 20.95
CA ILE A 85 34.54 -4.15 20.30
C ILE A 85 35.08 -5.45 20.93
N LEU A 86 34.23 -6.42 21.28
CA LEU A 86 34.64 -7.83 21.26
C LEU A 86 33.45 -8.78 21.04
N LEU A 87 33.65 -9.68 20.07
CA LEU A 87 32.86 -10.87 19.75
C LEU A 87 33.09 -11.97 20.81
N LYS A 88 32.16 -12.95 20.89
CA LYS A 88 32.39 -14.40 20.63
C LYS A 88 31.72 -15.36 21.64
N ASP A 89 30.80 -16.15 21.07
CA ASP A 89 30.53 -17.59 21.19
C ASP A 89 30.48 -18.35 22.53
N ASN A 90 29.38 -19.12 22.62
CA ASN A 90 29.23 -20.54 22.98
C ASN A 90 29.18 -21.03 24.44
N ASP A 91 28.06 -21.71 24.68
CA ASP A 91 27.84 -23.00 25.35
C ASP A 91 28.22 -23.14 26.84
N LEU A 92 27.23 -23.56 27.65
CA LEU A 92 27.22 -24.88 28.27
C LEU A 92 25.89 -25.14 29.02
N ALA A 93 25.46 -26.39 28.92
CA ALA A 93 24.18 -26.94 29.35
C ALA A 93 24.22 -27.58 30.74
N VAL A 94 23.06 -27.61 31.43
CA VAL A 94 22.62 -28.63 32.42
C VAL A 94 21.08 -28.54 32.45
N GLY A 95 20.26 -29.57 32.38
CA GLY A 95 20.44 -31.01 32.28
C GLY A 95 19.07 -31.67 32.55
N SER A 96 18.73 -32.76 31.88
CA SER A 96 17.91 -33.83 32.49
C SER A 96 17.86 -35.07 31.60
N LYS A 97 18.32 -36.16 32.22
CA LYS A 97 18.30 -37.55 31.79
C LYS A 97 16.87 -38.10 31.77
N ASN A 98 16.64 -39.08 30.91
CA ASN A 98 16.01 -40.41 31.18
C ASN A 98 15.92 -41.14 29.82
N LYS A 99 16.85 -42.05 29.48
CA LYS A 99 17.01 -43.48 29.87
C LYS A 99 15.91 -44.40 29.29
N SER A 100 16.32 -45.16 28.26
CA SER A 100 15.96 -46.53 27.76
C SER A 100 14.54 -47.08 27.99
N THR A 101 13.96 -47.89 27.10
CA THR A 101 14.46 -49.22 26.69
C THR A 101 13.68 -49.76 25.48
N GLU A 102 14.39 -50.38 24.52
CA GLU A 102 13.88 -51.36 23.54
C GLU A 102 13.50 -52.69 24.23
N PRO A 103 12.74 -53.60 23.56
CA PRO A 103 13.40 -54.65 22.77
C PRO A 103 12.73 -55.01 21.42
N GLU A 104 13.62 -55.45 20.52
CA GLU A 104 13.60 -56.42 19.40
C GLU A 104 12.63 -57.64 19.62
N VAL A 105 12.12 -58.46 18.67
CA VAL A 105 12.68 -59.11 17.45
C VAL A 105 11.55 -59.75 16.59
N SER A 106 11.78 -59.91 15.27
CA SER A 106 11.41 -61.04 14.35
C SER A 106 9.92 -61.36 14.04
N GLY A 107 9.47 -61.73 12.83
CA GLY A 107 10.08 -62.11 11.54
C GLY A 107 9.06 -62.92 10.69
N ILE A 108 9.47 -63.32 9.47
CA ILE A 108 8.93 -64.36 8.54
C ILE A 108 8.20 -63.90 7.25
N ASN A 109 9.00 -63.91 6.17
CA ASN A 109 8.79 -64.33 4.77
C ASN A 109 7.43 -64.83 4.24
N SER A 110 7.17 -64.48 2.96
CA SER A 110 6.76 -65.45 1.90
C SER A 110 7.14 -64.97 0.48
N LYS A 111 7.42 -65.95 -0.37
CA LYS A 111 8.19 -65.94 -1.63
C LYS A 111 7.33 -65.77 -2.91
N GLN A 112 8.04 -65.37 -3.97
CA GLN A 112 7.97 -65.76 -5.40
C GLN A 112 7.16 -64.93 -6.44
N ALA A 113 7.91 -64.55 -7.50
CA ALA A 113 7.61 -63.79 -8.72
C ALA A 113 7.17 -64.73 -9.89
N PRO A 114 7.10 -64.36 -11.20
CA PRO A 114 7.30 -63.05 -11.89
C PRO A 114 6.25 -62.72 -12.97
N ALA A 115 6.14 -61.45 -13.38
CA ALA A 115 5.60 -61.09 -14.71
C ALA A 115 6.59 -60.17 -15.42
N LYS A 116 7.28 -60.70 -16.42
CA LYS A 116 8.07 -59.92 -17.37
C LYS A 116 7.10 -59.09 -18.22
N SER A 117 7.02 -57.79 -17.96
CA SER A 117 6.43 -56.83 -18.91
C SER A 117 7.50 -55.80 -19.27
N SER A 118 8.23 -56.10 -20.33
CA SER A 118 9.14 -55.20 -21.02
C SER A 118 8.36 -54.13 -21.78
N ARG A 119 7.67 -53.24 -21.06
CA ARG A 119 7.13 -52.01 -21.65
C ARG A 119 7.63 -50.84 -20.82
N PRO A 120 8.57 -50.02 -21.32
CA PRO A 120 8.88 -48.77 -20.65
C PRO A 120 7.58 -47.96 -20.55
N PRO A 121 7.25 -47.38 -19.38
CA PRO A 121 6.15 -46.45 -19.29
C PRO A 121 6.39 -45.34 -20.32
N PRO A 122 5.37 -44.90 -21.07
CA PRO A 122 5.53 -43.76 -21.96
C PRO A 122 6.07 -42.62 -21.12
N ALA A 123 7.25 -42.12 -21.50
CA ALA A 123 7.88 -40.97 -20.87
C ALA A 123 6.82 -39.88 -20.75
N GLY A 124 6.30 -39.72 -19.54
CA GLY A 124 5.36 -38.68 -19.21
C GLY A 124 6.05 -37.39 -19.56
N LYS A 125 5.58 -36.73 -20.61
CA LYS A 125 5.94 -35.36 -20.95
C LYS A 125 5.82 -34.58 -19.65
N SER A 126 6.97 -34.19 -19.10
CA SER A 126 7.04 -33.20 -18.04
C SER A 126 6.20 -32.04 -18.52
N LYS A 127 5.08 -31.78 -17.83
CA LYS A 127 4.34 -30.53 -18.00
C LYS A 127 5.37 -29.44 -17.79
N GLY A 128 5.77 -28.80 -18.87
CA GLY A 128 6.73 -27.71 -18.85
C GLY A 128 6.30 -26.73 -17.78
N SER A 129 7.17 -26.50 -16.81
CA SER A 129 7.02 -25.47 -15.80
C SER A 129 6.89 -24.15 -16.54
N GLN A 130 5.66 -23.72 -16.80
CA GLN A 130 5.41 -22.36 -17.24
C GLN A 130 6.05 -21.44 -16.19
N PRO A 131 6.89 -20.46 -16.59
CA PRO A 131 7.47 -19.53 -15.65
C PRO A 131 6.36 -18.91 -14.82
N GLN A 132 6.40 -19.08 -13.50
CA GLN A 132 5.46 -18.43 -12.61
C GLN A 132 5.64 -16.91 -12.79
N PRO A 133 4.55 -16.12 -12.95
CA PRO A 133 4.67 -14.68 -13.15
C PRO A 133 5.47 -14.03 -12.02
N GLU A 134 6.36 -13.12 -12.38
CA GLU A 134 7.15 -12.36 -11.41
C GLU A 134 6.24 -11.39 -10.63
N LEU A 135 6.53 -11.16 -9.35
CA LEU A 135 5.75 -10.24 -8.53
C LEU A 135 5.69 -8.84 -9.17
N GLY A 136 4.54 -8.19 -9.01
CA GLY A 136 4.29 -6.87 -9.56
C GLY A 136 3.94 -6.83 -11.05
N GLN A 137 3.96 -7.98 -11.73
CA GLN A 137 3.39 -8.10 -13.08
C GLN A 137 1.87 -8.19 -13.01
N LEU A 138 1.20 -7.62 -14.02
CA LEU A 138 -0.24 -7.69 -14.19
C LEU A 138 -0.59 -8.47 -15.45
N ARG A 139 -1.59 -9.33 -15.34
CA ARG A 139 -2.28 -9.98 -16.44
C ARG A 139 -3.62 -9.29 -16.66
N ASP A 140 -3.90 -8.88 -17.90
CA ASP A 140 -5.21 -8.37 -18.28
C ASP A 140 -6.22 -9.53 -18.37
N LEU A 141 -7.35 -9.41 -17.67
CA LEU A 141 -8.45 -10.38 -17.70
C LEU A 141 -9.61 -9.91 -18.59
N GLY A 142 -9.48 -8.75 -19.24
CA GLY A 142 -10.55 -8.09 -19.97
C GLY A 142 -11.47 -7.28 -19.03
N GLY A 143 -12.41 -6.53 -19.62
CA GLY A 143 -13.40 -5.77 -18.84
C GLY A 143 -12.80 -4.69 -17.92
N LYS A 144 -11.58 -4.22 -18.20
CA LYS A 144 -10.81 -3.32 -17.33
C LYS A 144 -10.50 -3.95 -15.97
N VAL A 145 -10.24 -5.25 -15.94
CA VAL A 145 -9.80 -5.98 -14.75
C VAL A 145 -8.41 -6.53 -14.99
N TRP A 146 -7.51 -6.23 -14.06
CA TRP A 146 -6.14 -6.74 -14.06
C TRP A 146 -5.94 -7.67 -12.86
N GLU A 147 -5.17 -8.74 -13.05
CA GLU A 147 -4.80 -9.67 -11.99
C GLU A 147 -3.29 -9.66 -11.78
N SER A 148 -2.83 -9.57 -10.54
CA SER A 148 -1.40 -9.66 -10.24
C SER A 148 -0.89 -11.09 -10.17
N ALA A 149 0.43 -11.25 -10.14
CA ALA A 149 1.09 -12.54 -9.95
C ALA A 149 0.65 -13.27 -8.66
N ALA A 150 0.23 -12.54 -7.62
CA ALA A 150 -0.29 -13.11 -6.38
C ALA A 150 -1.80 -13.40 -6.40
N GLY A 151 -2.49 -13.17 -7.53
CA GLY A 151 -3.92 -13.42 -7.70
C GLY A 151 -4.84 -12.29 -7.19
N LEU A 152 -4.28 -11.10 -6.92
CA LEU A 152 -5.08 -9.92 -6.57
C LEU A 152 -5.71 -9.32 -7.81
N LYS A 153 -6.98 -8.96 -7.73
CA LYS A 153 -7.74 -8.38 -8.84
C LYS A 153 -7.94 -6.88 -8.64
N TYR A 154 -7.68 -6.11 -9.68
CA TYR A 154 -7.87 -4.67 -9.75
C TYR A 154 -8.88 -4.37 -10.84
N GLY A 155 -10.11 -4.05 -10.43
CA GLY A 155 -11.20 -3.73 -11.35
C GLY A 155 -11.64 -2.26 -11.28
N PRO A 156 -12.73 -1.92 -11.98
CA PRO A 156 -13.37 -0.61 -11.88
C PRO A 156 -13.64 -0.19 -10.43
N GLY A 157 -13.48 1.10 -10.16
CA GLY A 157 -13.64 1.71 -8.84
C GLY A 157 -14.47 2.98 -8.91
N SER A 158 -14.89 3.51 -7.75
CA SER A 158 -15.77 4.67 -7.70
C SER A 158 -15.01 5.99 -7.90
N GLN A 159 -14.20 6.40 -6.93
CA GLN A 159 -13.58 7.72 -6.89
C GLN A 159 -12.56 7.92 -8.02
N GLU A 160 -11.62 6.98 -8.19
CA GLU A 160 -10.57 7.06 -9.21
C GLU A 160 -10.94 6.37 -10.53
N LYS A 161 -12.22 6.00 -10.72
CA LYS A 161 -12.70 5.16 -11.84
C LYS A 161 -12.13 3.74 -11.87
N HIS A 162 -10.96 3.49 -11.27
CA HIS A 162 -10.28 2.20 -11.26
C HIS A 162 -9.45 1.96 -9.98
N ARG A 163 -9.48 0.75 -9.44
CA ARG A 163 -8.79 0.38 -8.19
C ARG A 163 -7.28 0.47 -8.29
N LEU A 164 -6.72 0.07 -9.43
CA LEU A 164 -5.28 0.22 -9.69
C LEU A 164 -4.85 1.70 -9.63
N LEU A 165 -5.68 2.63 -10.12
CA LEU A 165 -5.35 4.06 -10.06
C LEU A 165 -5.36 4.57 -8.62
N HIS A 166 -6.32 4.11 -7.81
CA HIS A 166 -6.34 4.42 -6.37
C HIS A 166 -5.08 3.91 -5.67
N VAL A 167 -4.70 2.65 -5.89
CA VAL A 167 -3.47 2.10 -5.30
C VAL A 167 -2.24 2.90 -5.73
N MET A 168 -2.19 3.32 -7.00
CA MET A 168 -1.06 4.11 -7.50
C MET A 168 -1.01 5.54 -6.93
N LYS A 169 -2.07 6.08 -6.33
CA LYS A 169 -1.95 7.33 -5.53
C LYS A 169 -1.05 7.16 -4.32
N HIS A 170 -0.85 5.93 -3.85
CA HIS A 170 0.09 5.62 -2.78
C HIS A 170 1.53 5.37 -3.29
N ALA A 171 1.81 5.57 -4.57
CA ALA A 171 3.16 5.45 -5.12
C ALA A 171 3.98 6.74 -4.97
N GLU A 172 3.30 7.88 -4.81
CA GLU A 172 3.89 9.20 -4.68
C GLU A 172 3.26 9.93 -3.49
N ASP A 173 4.02 10.84 -2.87
CA ASP A 173 3.48 11.64 -1.77
C ASP A 173 2.55 12.73 -2.29
N GLU A 174 1.58 13.10 -1.46
CA GLU A 174 0.71 14.25 -1.66
C GLU A 174 0.98 15.22 -0.51
N PRO A 175 2.01 16.09 -0.59
CA PRO A 175 2.53 16.79 0.59
C PRO A 175 1.52 17.69 1.29
N ASP A 176 0.61 18.28 0.51
CA ASP A 176 -0.44 19.19 1.00
C ASP A 176 -1.69 18.46 1.50
N ARG A 177 -1.77 17.13 1.32
CA ARG A 177 -2.90 16.33 1.78
C ARG A 177 -3.06 16.46 3.30
N PRO A 178 -4.27 16.80 3.81
CA PRO A 178 -4.54 16.80 5.23
C PRO A 178 -4.30 15.42 5.86
N GLY A 179 -3.57 15.40 6.98
CA GLY A 179 -3.33 14.17 7.74
C GLY A 179 -2.13 13.35 7.24
N LYS A 180 -2.19 12.04 7.50
CA LYS A 180 -1.18 11.05 7.13
C LYS A 180 -1.50 10.45 5.76
N HIS A 181 -0.47 10.21 4.96
CA HIS A 181 -0.57 9.49 3.69
C HIS A 181 0.48 8.38 3.66
N GLY A 182 0.09 7.10 3.53
CA GLY A 182 1.07 6.04 3.34
C GLY A 182 1.60 6.06 1.91
N VAL A 183 2.92 6.11 1.71
CA VAL A 183 3.58 6.17 0.40
C VAL A 183 4.54 5.00 0.26
N PHE A 184 4.42 4.19 -0.79
CA PHE A 184 5.25 3.01 -1.03
C PHE A 184 6.69 3.36 -1.41
N ALA A 185 7.64 2.53 -0.98
CA ALA A 185 9.05 2.60 -1.39
C ALA A 185 9.25 1.93 -2.76
N GLY A 186 8.63 2.50 -3.79
CA GLY A 186 8.70 2.01 -5.17
C GLY A 186 9.06 3.08 -6.19
N ASP A 187 9.45 4.28 -5.75
CA ASP A 187 9.86 5.42 -6.59
C ASP A 187 8.83 5.80 -7.67
N GLY A 188 7.53 5.70 -7.36
CA GLY A 188 6.45 5.89 -8.35
C GLY A 188 6.31 4.75 -9.38
N VAL A 189 7.24 3.79 -9.41
CA VAL A 189 7.26 2.70 -10.39
C VAL A 189 6.20 1.65 -10.05
N ARG A 190 5.19 1.55 -10.91
CA ARG A 190 4.05 0.62 -10.76
C ARG A 190 4.47 -0.82 -10.44
N LYS A 191 5.43 -1.38 -11.18
CA LYS A 191 5.88 -2.77 -10.97
C LYS A 191 6.38 -2.98 -9.54
N ASN A 192 7.17 -2.05 -9.01
CA ASN A 192 7.77 -2.15 -7.67
C ASN A 192 6.69 -2.06 -6.58
N VAL A 193 5.75 -1.12 -6.73
CA VAL A 193 4.62 -0.98 -5.79
C VAL A 193 3.77 -2.24 -5.77
N LEU A 194 3.41 -2.77 -6.93
CA LEU A 194 2.61 -3.99 -7.03
C LEU A 194 3.36 -5.21 -6.49
N ALA A 195 4.68 -5.30 -6.67
CA ALA A 195 5.48 -6.38 -6.09
C ALA A 195 5.44 -6.38 -4.56
N LEU A 196 5.47 -5.20 -3.93
CA LEU A 196 5.31 -5.07 -2.47
C LEU A 196 3.92 -5.51 -2.00
N ILE A 197 2.89 -5.19 -2.75
CA ILE A 197 1.50 -5.57 -2.46
C ILE A 197 1.32 -7.09 -2.61
N ASP A 198 1.87 -7.67 -3.67
CA ASP A 198 1.87 -9.11 -3.92
C ASP A 198 2.58 -9.87 -2.80
N GLU A 199 3.78 -9.42 -2.39
CA GLU A 199 4.51 -10.00 -1.26
C GLU A 199 3.69 -9.90 0.04
N ALA A 200 3.07 -8.74 0.30
CA ALA A 200 2.24 -8.54 1.48
C ALA A 200 1.02 -9.46 1.48
N TYR A 201 0.38 -9.68 0.32
CA TYR A 201 -0.77 -10.57 0.21
C TYR A 201 -0.39 -12.04 0.41
N ILE A 202 0.72 -12.50 -0.17
CA ILE A 202 1.24 -13.85 0.07
C ILE A 202 1.49 -14.06 1.56
N LYS A 203 2.14 -13.10 2.24
CA LYS A 203 2.32 -13.12 3.70
C LYS A 203 0.99 -13.11 4.46
N ALA A 204 0.01 -12.33 4.00
CA ALA A 204 -1.32 -12.26 4.60
C ALA A 204 -2.06 -13.59 4.56
N LEU A 205 -1.93 -14.34 3.45
CA LEU A 205 -2.51 -15.67 3.29
C LEU A 205 -1.80 -16.72 4.16
N ALA A 206 -0.47 -16.63 4.29
CA ALA A 206 0.30 -17.49 5.19
C ALA A 206 -0.05 -17.27 6.68
N GLY A 207 -0.40 -16.04 7.05
CA GLY A 207 -0.82 -15.67 8.41
C GLY A 207 0.34 -15.56 9.41
N GLY A 208 0.07 -15.89 10.67
CA GLY A 208 1.04 -15.84 11.76
C GLY A 208 1.11 -14.50 12.51
N LYS A 209 2.09 -14.39 13.43
CA LYS A 209 2.21 -13.26 14.39
C LYS A 209 2.41 -11.88 13.75
N ASN A 210 2.82 -11.83 12.49
CA ASN A 210 3.07 -10.60 11.75
C ASN A 210 1.83 -10.11 10.96
N VAL A 211 0.71 -10.83 11.02
CA VAL A 211 -0.50 -10.55 10.26
C VAL A 211 -1.67 -10.32 11.20
N VAL A 212 -2.32 -9.17 11.06
CA VAL A 212 -3.61 -8.91 11.70
C VAL A 212 -4.68 -8.96 10.61
N LYS A 213 -5.65 -9.87 10.77
CA LYS A 213 -6.82 -10.01 9.87
C LYS A 213 -8.07 -9.54 10.60
N LYS A 214 -8.84 -8.64 9.99
CA LYS A 214 -10.14 -8.18 10.48
C LYS A 214 -11.19 -8.32 9.38
N LYS A 215 -12.40 -8.73 9.73
CA LYS A 215 -13.54 -8.77 8.82
C LYS A 215 -14.43 -7.56 9.08
N GLU A 216 -14.75 -6.82 8.04
CA GLU A 216 -15.56 -5.60 8.07
C GLU A 216 -16.67 -5.73 7.01
N GLY A 217 -17.80 -6.32 7.39
CA GLY A 217 -18.89 -6.66 6.46
C GLY A 217 -18.45 -7.69 5.43
N THR A 218 -18.52 -7.33 4.13
CA THR A 218 -18.01 -8.15 3.01
C THR A 218 -16.50 -8.02 2.83
N ARG A 219 -15.86 -7.05 3.48
CA ARG A 219 -14.44 -6.78 3.32
C ARG A 219 -13.60 -7.50 4.36
N VAL A 220 -12.36 -7.76 3.96
CA VAL A 220 -11.29 -8.24 4.83
C VAL A 220 -10.16 -7.22 4.82
N VAL A 221 -9.76 -6.79 6.00
CA VAL A 221 -8.62 -5.91 6.19
C VAL A 221 -7.46 -6.72 6.74
N TYR A 222 -6.38 -6.79 5.97
CA TYR A 222 -5.10 -7.30 6.44
C TYR A 222 -4.18 -6.13 6.81
N THR A 223 -3.49 -6.24 7.94
CA THR A 223 -2.34 -5.40 8.26
C THR A 223 -1.15 -6.32 8.45
N VAL A 224 -0.19 -6.24 7.52
CA VAL A 224 0.92 -7.17 7.40
C VAL A 224 2.21 -6.44 7.77
N ASN A 225 2.91 -6.89 8.80
CA ASN A 225 4.25 -6.44 9.10
C ASN A 225 5.24 -7.10 8.15
N MET A 226 5.94 -6.29 7.36
CA MET A 226 6.84 -6.75 6.31
C MET A 226 8.25 -7.03 6.83
N GLY A 227 8.57 -6.60 8.05
CA GLY A 227 9.88 -6.80 8.69
C GLY A 227 11.00 -5.91 8.15
N ARG A 228 10.69 -5.05 7.18
CA ARG A 228 11.59 -4.09 6.54
C ARG A 228 10.80 -2.84 6.14
N PRO A 229 11.46 -1.69 5.91
CA PRO A 229 10.80 -0.54 5.33
C PRO A 229 10.16 -0.90 3.98
N VAL A 230 8.91 -0.49 3.80
CA VAL A 230 8.12 -0.67 2.57
C VAL A 230 7.60 0.65 2.02
N GLY A 231 7.95 1.76 2.68
CA GLY A 231 7.44 3.07 2.39
C GLY A 231 7.71 4.03 3.52
N TYR A 232 6.93 5.11 3.55
CA TYR A 232 6.96 6.12 4.60
C TYR A 232 5.57 6.73 4.80
N VAL A 233 5.42 7.45 5.90
CA VAL A 233 4.25 8.29 6.13
C VAL A 233 4.53 9.67 5.56
N GLY A 234 3.85 10.03 4.48
CA GLY A 234 3.77 11.35 3.88
C GLY A 234 2.50 12.11 4.27
N GLY A 235 2.05 12.99 3.38
CA GLY A 235 1.01 13.99 3.66
C GLY A 235 1.53 15.09 4.58
N ARG A 236 0.68 16.05 4.95
CA ARG A 236 1.08 17.16 5.82
C ARG A 236 1.70 16.68 7.13
N VAL A 237 1.10 15.67 7.75
CA VAL A 237 1.60 15.12 9.03
C VAL A 237 2.93 14.40 8.84
N GLY A 238 3.06 13.59 7.78
CA GLY A 238 4.29 12.87 7.48
C GLY A 238 5.45 13.81 7.19
N ASN A 239 5.21 14.85 6.38
CA ASN A 239 6.21 15.86 6.07
C ASN A 239 6.68 16.64 7.30
N GLN A 240 5.76 16.98 8.22
CA GLN A 240 6.11 17.59 9.51
C GLN A 240 6.96 16.67 10.40
N GLN A 241 6.78 15.34 10.27
CA GLN A 241 7.49 14.33 11.05
C GLN A 241 8.78 13.84 10.38
N GLY A 242 9.20 14.43 9.26
CA GLY A 242 10.39 14.00 8.53
C GLY A 242 10.23 12.68 7.78
N LYS A 243 9.01 12.37 7.32
CA LYS A 243 8.66 11.17 6.54
C LYS A 243 9.08 9.86 7.23
N PRO A 244 8.51 9.53 8.40
CA PRO A 244 8.93 8.35 9.14
C PRO A 244 8.68 7.07 8.33
N PRO A 245 9.60 6.07 8.40
CA PRO A 245 9.50 4.84 7.64
C PRO A 245 8.28 4.00 8.04
N ALA A 246 7.60 3.44 7.04
CA ALA A 246 6.47 2.53 7.19
C ALA A 246 6.95 1.09 7.01
N TYR A 247 6.54 0.20 7.92
CA TYR A 247 6.97 -1.21 7.94
C TYR A 247 5.82 -2.18 7.69
N LYS A 248 4.59 -1.67 7.65
CA LYS A 248 3.40 -2.48 7.47
C LYS A 248 2.70 -2.10 6.18
N VAL A 249 2.05 -3.06 5.55
CA VAL A 249 1.11 -2.84 4.44
C VAL A 249 -0.29 -3.14 4.94
N ARG A 250 -1.22 -2.21 4.73
CA ARG A 250 -2.64 -2.47 4.89
C ARG A 250 -3.25 -2.82 3.54
N LEU A 251 -3.93 -3.96 3.47
CA LEU A 251 -4.71 -4.42 2.32
C LEU A 251 -6.18 -4.42 2.72
N VAL A 252 -7.03 -3.78 1.93
CA VAL A 252 -8.48 -3.86 2.08
C VAL A 252 -9.02 -4.60 0.88
N LEU A 253 -9.60 -5.77 1.10
CA LEU A 253 -9.99 -6.70 0.06
C LEU A 253 -11.48 -7.06 0.15
N GLU A 254 -12.09 -7.38 -0.98
CA GLU A 254 -13.36 -8.08 -1.08
C GLU A 254 -13.13 -9.36 -1.89
N GLY A 255 -13.05 -10.51 -1.21
CA GLY A 255 -12.46 -11.72 -1.81
C GLY A 255 -11.00 -11.49 -2.21
N THR A 256 -10.70 -11.59 -3.50
CA THR A 256 -9.38 -11.23 -4.06
C THR A 256 -9.35 -9.85 -4.72
N GLU A 257 -10.47 -9.12 -4.74
CA GLU A 257 -10.55 -7.78 -5.30
C GLU A 257 -9.94 -6.76 -4.36
N VAL A 258 -9.00 -5.97 -4.87
CA VAL A 258 -8.34 -4.91 -4.13
C VAL A 258 -9.24 -3.68 -4.09
N ILE A 259 -9.65 -3.29 -2.89
CA ILE A 259 -10.35 -2.03 -2.66
C ILE A 259 -9.36 -0.88 -2.56
N THR A 260 -8.29 -1.08 -1.77
CA THR A 260 -7.13 -0.19 -1.63
C THR A 260 -5.97 -0.94 -0.94
N ALA A 261 -4.75 -0.44 -1.10
CA ALA A 261 -3.56 -0.92 -0.42
C ALA A 261 -2.59 0.24 -0.16
N PHE A 262 -2.02 0.33 1.04
CA PHE A 262 -1.09 1.41 1.40
C PHE A 262 -0.19 1.07 2.60
N PRO A 263 1.00 1.71 2.73
CA PRO A 263 1.87 1.56 3.89
C PRO A 263 1.33 2.21 5.17
N LEU A 264 1.72 1.68 6.34
CA LEU A 264 1.41 2.21 7.67
C LEU A 264 2.66 2.42 8.54
#